data_AF-A0A329BXX4-F1
#
_entry.id   AF-A0A329BXX4-F1
#
_cell.length_a   1.000
_cell.length_b   1.000
_cell.length_c   1.000
_cell.angle_alpha   90.00
_cell.angle_beta   90.00
_cell.angle_gamma   90.00
#
_symmetry.space_group_name_H-M   'P 1'
#
loop_
_entity.id
_entity.type
_entity.pdbx_description
1 polymer ?
#
loop_
_entity_poly.entity_id
_entity_poly.type
_entity_poly.pdbx_seq_one_letter_code
_entity_poly.pdbx_strand_id
1 'polypeptide(L)'
;MKNLLNRRSVLAGPSHLVQVARESTGGAASPPSDDSSEASDADATAIPSAAVMSARAETPPRPVTTLRPVPAVPTQVIGRGVQIADTADIEWLTEEDALTPFRVFRSFSYSVSLLFHAKELAYYVALYQDGSLWRALKAADLEAAESAFHHFEDQATRLSDGETRRAQLEAHNEHLARLIARSEAQAERLRGDLQRRGVQEQAVSTRQNQTRKDVSQLEAQRVAAQAHLNKAHRQIHQLNLTSNEWIPHLPNR
;
A
#
# COMPACT_ATOMS: atom_id res chain seq x y z
N MET A 1 6.44 -19.86 -59.71
CA MET A 1 6.58 -18.54 -60.37
C MET A 1 6.49 -17.46 -59.30
N LYS A 2 7.50 -16.57 -59.26
CA LYS A 2 7.42 -15.12 -58.92
C LYS A 2 6.82 -14.78 -57.54
N ASN A 3 7.67 -14.46 -56.57
CA ASN A 3 8.13 -13.09 -56.23
C ASN A 3 7.08 -12.33 -55.40
N LEU A 4 7.38 -11.46 -54.44
CA LEU A 4 8.57 -10.98 -53.71
C LEU A 4 7.97 -9.94 -52.72
N LEU A 5 8.64 -9.75 -51.59
CA LEU A 5 8.80 -8.47 -50.85
C LEU A 5 7.68 -7.86 -49.98
N ASN A 6 8.19 -7.33 -48.85
CA ASN A 6 7.77 -6.22 -47.98
C ASN A 6 7.02 -6.58 -46.68
N ARG A 7 7.49 -6.26 -45.45
CA ARG A 7 8.54 -5.34 -44.94
C ARG A 7 9.16 -5.91 -43.64
N ARG A 8 10.50 -6.01 -43.47
CA ARG A 8 11.40 -5.15 -42.63
C ARG A 8 10.76 -4.62 -41.32
N SER A 9 11.09 -5.13 -40.12
CA SER A 9 12.22 -4.77 -39.20
C SER A 9 12.20 -3.27 -38.77
N VAL A 10 12.32 -2.80 -37.52
CA VAL A 10 13.43 -2.91 -36.52
C VAL A 10 12.98 -2.30 -35.14
N LEU A 11 13.74 -2.61 -34.05
CA LEU A 11 14.03 -1.87 -32.78
C LEU A 11 13.22 -2.32 -31.53
N ALA A 12 13.76 -3.06 -30.54
CA ALA A 12 14.82 -2.75 -29.54
C ALA A 12 14.47 -1.53 -28.67
N GLY A 13 14.32 -1.50 -27.33
CA GLY A 13 14.38 -2.41 -26.16
C GLY A 13 13.79 -1.60 -24.97
N PRO A 14 14.16 -1.74 -23.67
CA PRO A 14 14.65 -2.90 -22.92
C PRO A 14 13.67 -3.35 -21.80
N SER A 15 13.62 -4.66 -21.54
CA SER A 15 13.02 -5.23 -20.31
C SER A 15 13.96 -5.02 -19.14
N HIS A 16 13.49 -4.37 -18.07
CA HIS A 16 14.21 -4.28 -16.81
C HIS A 16 13.64 -5.31 -15.82
N LEU A 17 14.26 -6.49 -15.77
CA LEU A 17 14.09 -7.46 -14.69
C LEU A 17 15.01 -7.05 -13.55
N VAL A 18 14.44 -6.55 -12.45
CA VAL A 18 15.18 -6.34 -11.20
C VAL A 18 15.22 -7.66 -10.44
N GLN A 19 16.39 -8.27 -10.39
CA GLN A 19 16.74 -9.33 -9.45
C GLN A 19 16.90 -8.71 -8.06
N VAL A 20 16.18 -9.23 -7.07
CA VAL A 20 16.53 -9.03 -5.66
C VAL A 20 17.16 -10.32 -5.17
N ALA A 21 18.49 -10.29 -5.03
CA ALA A 21 19.21 -11.19 -4.17
C ALA A 21 18.93 -10.81 -2.71
N ARG A 22 18.56 -11.78 -1.87
CA ARG A 22 18.87 -11.69 -0.45
C ARG A 22 19.19 -13.05 0.12
N GLU A 23 20.41 -13.08 0.64
CA GLU A 23 21.08 -14.17 1.33
C GLU A 23 20.34 -14.70 2.54
N SER A 24 20.64 -15.98 2.76
CA SER A 24 20.44 -16.79 3.93
C SER A 24 20.98 -16.18 5.22
N THR A 25 20.21 -16.30 6.30
CA THR A 25 20.74 -16.54 7.65
C THR A 25 19.83 -17.53 8.35
N GLY A 26 20.41 -18.64 8.81
CA GLY A 26 19.74 -19.69 9.56
C GLY A 26 19.88 -19.53 11.08
N GLY A 27 19.30 -20.51 11.80
CA GLY A 27 19.42 -20.73 13.26
C GLY A 27 18.09 -20.47 13.98
N ALA A 28 17.18 -21.42 14.17
CA ALA A 28 17.20 -22.58 15.08
C ALA A 28 17.17 -22.21 16.59
N ALA A 29 16.03 -22.44 17.26
CA ALA A 29 15.90 -23.13 18.57
C ALA A 29 14.47 -23.05 19.13
N SER A 30 14.11 -24.07 19.91
CA SER A 30 12.79 -24.61 20.29
C SER A 30 12.30 -24.18 21.71
N PRO A 31 11.11 -24.64 22.20
CA PRO A 31 10.25 -24.06 23.26
C PRO A 31 10.47 -24.73 24.65
N PRO A 32 9.63 -24.54 25.71
CA PRO A 32 8.33 -25.25 25.91
C PRO A 32 7.26 -24.42 26.72
N SER A 33 5.94 -24.53 26.50
CA SER A 33 4.88 -25.47 26.99
C SER A 33 4.04 -24.98 28.19
N ASP A 34 2.79 -25.47 28.18
CA ASP A 34 1.76 -25.58 29.24
C ASP A 34 0.86 -24.37 29.52
N ASP A 35 -0.44 -24.51 29.80
CA ASP A 35 -1.49 -25.51 29.58
C ASP A 35 -2.77 -24.82 30.12
N SER A 36 -3.94 -25.36 29.77
CA SER A 36 -5.19 -25.38 30.54
C SER A 36 -6.38 -24.60 29.99
N SER A 37 -7.38 -25.42 29.58
CA SER A 37 -8.83 -25.29 29.80
C SER A 37 -9.59 -24.22 28.99
N GLU A 38 -10.77 -24.47 28.42
CA GLU A 38 -11.82 -25.39 28.84
C GLU A 38 -12.79 -25.68 27.69
N ALA A 39 -13.50 -26.80 27.82
CA ALA A 39 -14.40 -27.39 26.85
C ALA A 39 -15.79 -26.75 26.81
N SER A 40 -16.47 -26.87 25.66
CA SER A 40 -17.93 -27.05 25.62
C SER A 40 -18.35 -27.83 24.37
N ASP A 41 -19.04 -28.92 24.62
CA ASP A 41 -19.54 -29.95 23.71
C ASP A 41 -20.61 -29.48 22.70
N ALA A 42 -20.66 -30.23 21.58
CA ALA A 42 -21.83 -30.81 20.87
C ALA A 42 -23.01 -29.90 20.46
N ASP A 43 -23.72 -30.07 19.35
CA ASP A 43 -23.73 -30.97 18.19
C ASP A 43 -24.83 -30.40 17.25
N ALA A 44 -24.78 -30.71 15.95
CA ALA A 44 -25.85 -30.66 14.94
C ALA A 44 -25.35 -30.16 13.57
N THR A 45 -24.72 -31.07 12.85
CA THR A 45 -24.99 -31.43 11.44
C THR A 45 -25.91 -30.50 10.62
N ALA A 46 -25.35 -29.75 9.67
CA ALA A 46 -25.94 -29.49 8.35
C ALA A 46 -24.93 -28.84 7.38
N ILE A 47 -24.63 -29.51 6.27
CA ILE A 47 -24.02 -28.94 5.05
C ILE A 47 -24.81 -29.53 3.86
N PRO A 48 -24.82 -28.97 2.63
CA PRO A 48 -24.63 -27.58 2.17
C PRO A 48 -25.80 -27.11 1.26
N SER A 49 -25.99 -25.80 1.11
CA SER A 49 -26.55 -25.22 -0.12
C SER A 49 -26.01 -23.81 -0.25
N ALA A 50 -25.01 -23.63 -1.12
CA ALA A 50 -25.22 -23.24 -2.52
C ALA A 50 -25.48 -21.73 -2.64
N ALA A 51 -24.44 -21.07 -3.13
CA ALA A 51 -24.51 -19.87 -3.96
C ALA A 51 -25.31 -18.68 -3.41
N VAL A 52 -24.62 -17.84 -2.63
CA VAL A 52 -24.74 -16.40 -2.85
C VAL A 52 -23.33 -15.86 -3.05
N MET A 53 -22.81 -16.07 -4.25
CA MET A 53 -21.75 -15.23 -4.81
C MET A 53 -22.32 -13.81 -4.85
N SER A 54 -22.09 -13.05 -3.79
CA SER A 54 -22.22 -11.61 -3.84
C SER A 54 -21.11 -11.12 -4.73
N ALA A 55 -21.40 -11.06 -6.03
CA ALA A 55 -20.59 -10.40 -7.04
C ALA A 55 -20.43 -8.94 -6.59
N ARG A 56 -19.34 -8.67 -5.85
CA ARG A 56 -18.85 -7.33 -5.60
C ARG A 56 -18.48 -6.81 -6.98
N ALA A 57 -19.35 -6.01 -7.56
CA ALA A 57 -19.08 -5.28 -8.78
C ALA A 57 -17.75 -4.54 -8.59
N GLU A 58 -16.71 -5.01 -9.27
CA GLU A 58 -15.45 -4.30 -9.41
C GLU A 58 -15.75 -3.04 -10.22
N THR A 59 -15.88 -1.91 -9.52
CA THR A 59 -15.92 -0.62 -10.18
C THR A 59 -14.56 -0.37 -10.83
N PRO A 60 -14.50 -0.11 -12.15
CA PRO A 60 -13.24 0.16 -12.83
C PRO A 60 -12.57 1.41 -12.23
N PRO A 61 -11.22 1.48 -12.26
CA PRO A 61 -10.47 2.62 -11.73
C PRO A 61 -10.89 3.89 -12.48
N ARG A 62 -11.47 4.84 -11.73
CA ARG A 62 -11.87 6.14 -12.29
C ARG A 62 -10.61 6.91 -12.71
N PRO A 63 -10.54 7.42 -13.95
CA PRO A 63 -9.39 8.20 -14.40
C PRO A 63 -9.29 9.49 -13.58
N VAL A 64 -8.07 9.81 -13.14
CA VAL A 64 -7.76 11.03 -12.40
C VAL A 64 -7.86 12.20 -13.38
N THR A 65 -8.86 13.06 -13.17
CA THR A 65 -9.10 14.26 -13.98
C THR A 65 -7.87 15.17 -13.95
N THR A 66 -7.31 15.44 -15.13
CA THR A 66 -6.19 16.39 -15.30
C THR A 66 -6.63 17.80 -14.90
N LEU A 67 -5.88 18.41 -13.98
CA LEU A 67 -6.12 19.78 -13.50
C LEU A 67 -6.00 20.78 -14.65
N ARG A 68 -7.07 21.54 -14.89
CA ARG A 68 -7.06 22.67 -15.84
C ARG A 68 -6.22 23.83 -15.27
N PRO A 69 -5.42 24.52 -16.10
CA PRO A 69 -4.70 25.72 -15.68
C PRO A 69 -5.68 26.82 -15.27
N VAL A 70 -5.42 27.46 -14.13
CA VAL A 70 -6.15 28.66 -13.69
C VAL A 70 -5.58 29.85 -14.46
N PRO A 71 -6.42 30.64 -15.18
CA PRO A 71 -5.94 31.82 -15.89
C PRO A 71 -5.54 32.91 -14.90
N ALA A 72 -4.32 33.42 -15.03
CA ALA A 72 -3.87 34.63 -14.32
C ALA A 72 -4.50 35.86 -14.99
N VAL A 73 -5.46 36.49 -14.32
CA VAL A 73 -6.10 37.72 -14.82
C VAL A 73 -5.37 38.93 -14.23
N PRO A 74 -4.88 39.89 -15.04
CA PRO A 74 -4.33 41.13 -14.53
C PRO A 74 -5.47 42.01 -14.01
N THR A 75 -5.45 42.31 -12.72
CA THR A 75 -6.40 43.26 -12.11
C THR A 75 -5.68 44.61 -11.96
N GLN A 76 -6.12 45.59 -12.75
CA GLN A 76 -5.70 46.99 -12.62
C GLN A 76 -6.69 47.70 -11.70
N VAL A 77 -6.15 48.44 -10.72
CA VAL A 77 -6.93 49.15 -9.71
C VAL A 77 -6.47 50.59 -9.75
N ILE A 78 -7.29 51.45 -10.33
CA ILE A 78 -7.13 52.90 -10.20
C ILE A 78 -8.49 53.41 -9.72
N GLY A 79 -8.66 53.48 -8.40
CA GLY A 79 -9.78 54.16 -7.77
C GLY A 79 -9.51 55.66 -7.67
N ARG A 80 -10.57 56.48 -7.58
CA ARG A 80 -10.43 57.92 -7.30
C ARG A 80 -9.79 58.11 -5.92
N GLY A 81 -8.70 58.89 -5.85
CA GLY A 81 -8.04 59.27 -4.59
C GLY A 81 -6.90 58.34 -4.14
N VAL A 82 -6.57 57.31 -4.91
CA VAL A 82 -5.47 56.39 -4.64
C VAL A 82 -4.42 56.52 -5.74
N GLN A 83 -3.16 56.70 -5.34
CA GLN A 83 -2.02 56.83 -6.24
C GLN A 83 -1.11 55.61 -6.10
N ILE A 84 -0.45 55.22 -7.19
CA ILE A 84 0.58 54.18 -7.13
C ILE A 84 1.74 54.76 -6.32
N ALA A 85 2.13 54.07 -5.25
CA ALA A 85 3.29 54.45 -4.45
C ALA A 85 4.53 53.74 -5.00
N ASP A 86 5.68 54.40 -4.93
CA ASP A 86 6.94 53.72 -5.20
C ASP A 86 7.19 52.69 -4.09
N THR A 87 7.64 51.50 -4.49
CA THR A 87 7.97 50.44 -3.56
C THR A 87 9.23 50.79 -2.76
N ALA A 88 10.18 51.49 -3.38
CA ALA A 88 11.40 51.94 -2.71
C ALA A 88 11.12 52.91 -1.55
N ASP A 89 10.15 53.82 -1.73
CA ASP A 89 9.75 54.76 -0.69
C ASP A 89 9.19 54.04 0.54
N ILE A 90 8.40 52.99 0.35
CA ILE A 90 7.81 52.23 1.46
C ILE A 90 8.85 51.38 2.15
N GLU A 91 9.76 50.76 1.41
CA GLU A 91 10.88 50.02 2.01
C GLU A 91 11.72 50.95 2.89
N TRP A 92 12.10 52.12 2.37
CA TRP A 92 12.84 53.12 3.12
C TRP A 92 12.07 53.62 4.35
N LEU A 93 10.78 53.98 4.20
CA LEU A 93 9.93 54.39 5.33
C LEU A 93 9.73 53.28 6.37
N THR A 94 9.78 52.01 5.95
CA THR A 94 9.70 50.86 6.85
C THR A 94 11.01 50.67 7.61
N GLU A 95 12.16 50.85 6.95
CA GLU A 95 13.48 50.81 7.59
C GLU A 95 13.66 51.93 8.63
N GLU A 96 13.08 53.11 8.37
CA GLU A 96 13.05 54.22 9.32
C GLU A 96 12.03 54.06 10.46
N ASP A 97 11.29 52.95 10.52
CA ASP A 97 10.18 52.71 11.45
C ASP A 97 9.16 53.86 11.46
N ALA A 98 8.97 54.48 10.28
CA ALA A 98 8.15 55.68 10.10
C ALA A 98 6.69 55.34 9.74
N LEU A 99 6.36 54.05 9.61
CA LEU A 99 5.06 53.52 9.22
C LEU A 99 4.46 52.71 10.37
N THR A 100 3.29 53.13 10.85
CA THR A 100 2.54 52.38 11.86
C THR A 100 1.52 51.45 11.17
N PRO A 101 1.58 50.12 11.39
CA PRO A 101 0.60 49.21 10.81
C PRO A 101 -0.75 49.32 11.52
N PHE A 102 -1.80 49.63 10.75
CA PHE A 102 -3.18 49.66 11.24
C PHE A 102 -3.84 48.29 11.11
N ARG A 103 -3.60 47.62 9.98
CA ARG A 103 -4.18 46.30 9.71
C ARG A 103 -3.25 45.49 8.84
N VAL A 104 -3.17 44.20 9.12
CA VAL A 104 -2.40 43.24 8.32
C VAL A 104 -3.28 42.04 8.04
N PHE A 105 -3.40 41.70 6.76
CA PHE A 105 -4.02 40.46 6.28
C PHE A 105 -2.94 39.53 5.76
N ARG A 106 -3.03 38.24 6.07
CA ARG A 106 -2.06 37.23 5.61
C ARG A 106 -2.82 36.01 5.10
N SER A 107 -2.51 35.59 3.88
CA SER A 107 -2.98 34.33 3.29
C SER A 107 -1.82 33.65 2.58
N PHE A 108 -1.33 32.56 3.18
CA PHE A 108 -0.14 31.84 2.73
C PHE A 108 1.06 32.79 2.46
N SER A 109 1.62 32.75 1.25
CA SER A 109 2.76 33.57 0.82
C SER A 109 2.39 35.02 0.56
N TYR A 110 1.12 35.41 0.62
CA TYR A 110 0.66 36.76 0.34
C TYR A 110 0.27 37.49 1.63
N SER A 111 0.66 38.76 1.74
CA SER A 111 0.20 39.61 2.84
C SER A 111 -0.10 41.03 2.37
N VAL A 112 -1.10 41.64 2.98
CA VAL A 112 -1.50 43.02 2.72
C VAL A 112 -1.41 43.79 4.02
N SER A 113 -0.78 44.95 3.98
CA SER A 113 -0.63 45.83 5.15
C SER A 113 -1.19 47.20 4.84
N LEU A 114 -2.09 47.69 5.70
CA LEU A 114 -2.48 49.09 5.78
C LEU A 114 -1.58 49.78 6.79
N LEU A 115 -0.81 50.75 6.32
CA LEU A 115 0.23 51.46 7.04
C LEU A 115 -0.11 52.94 7.09
N PHE A 116 0.17 53.59 8.21
CA PHE A 116 -0.03 55.02 8.39
C PHE A 116 1.29 55.75 8.62
N HIS A 117 1.52 56.81 7.85
CA HIS A 117 2.67 57.67 8.01
C HIS A 117 2.28 58.94 8.76
N ALA A 118 2.64 59.02 10.04
CA ALA A 118 2.22 60.11 10.91
C ALA A 118 2.77 61.50 10.51
N LYS A 119 3.96 61.56 9.88
CA LYS A 119 4.59 62.85 9.50
C LYS A 119 3.86 63.53 8.33
N GLU A 120 3.44 62.76 7.33
CA GLU A 120 2.70 63.29 6.17
C GLU A 120 1.18 63.13 6.29
N LEU A 121 0.69 62.49 7.36
CA LEU A 121 -0.72 62.13 7.54
C LEU A 121 -1.28 61.37 6.33
N ALA A 122 -0.47 60.47 5.76
CA ALA A 122 -0.82 59.69 4.57
C ALA A 122 -0.93 58.20 4.91
N TYR A 123 -1.76 57.51 4.14
CA TYR A 123 -1.98 56.07 4.26
C TYR A 123 -1.29 55.35 3.11
N TYR A 124 -0.67 54.23 3.43
CA TYR A 124 0.00 53.35 2.47
C TYR A 124 -0.62 51.96 2.56
N VAL A 125 -0.92 51.37 1.41
CA VAL A 125 -1.42 50.00 1.31
C VAL A 125 -0.38 49.21 0.52
N ALA A 126 0.20 48.21 1.15
CA ALA A 126 1.29 47.42 0.60
C ALA A 126 0.86 45.96 0.45
N LEU A 127 1.02 45.39 -0.75
CA LEU A 127 0.84 43.98 -1.05
C LEU A 127 2.22 43.33 -1.18
N TYR A 128 2.48 42.33 -0.35
CA TYR A 128 3.70 41.54 -0.34
C TYR A 128 3.44 40.13 -0.87
N GLN A 129 4.45 39.58 -1.53
CA GLN A 129 4.54 38.19 -1.95
C GLN A 129 5.85 37.61 -1.42
N ASP A 130 5.76 36.57 -0.60
CA ASP A 130 6.89 35.89 0.05
C ASP A 130 7.84 36.88 0.76
N GLY A 131 7.23 37.85 1.46
CA GLY A 131 7.96 38.93 2.15
C GLY A 131 8.50 40.04 1.25
N SER A 132 8.48 39.88 -0.08
CA SER A 132 8.89 40.93 -1.03
C SER A 132 7.73 41.86 -1.35
N LEU A 133 7.98 43.17 -1.34
CA LEU A 133 6.96 44.15 -1.70
C LEU A 133 6.66 44.06 -3.20
N TRP A 134 5.41 43.74 -3.55
CA TRP A 134 5.01 43.55 -4.94
C TRP A 134 4.30 44.76 -5.52
N ARG A 135 3.37 45.34 -4.76
CA ARG A 135 2.63 46.54 -5.15
C ARG A 135 2.36 47.40 -3.95
N ALA A 136 2.32 48.71 -4.19
CA ALA A 136 1.95 49.65 -3.18
C ALA A 136 1.11 50.81 -3.71
N LEU A 137 0.25 51.31 -2.82
CA LEU A 137 -0.66 52.41 -3.09
C LEU A 137 -0.57 53.43 -1.95
N LYS A 138 -0.63 54.71 -2.30
CA LYS A 138 -0.72 55.84 -1.35
C LYS A 138 -2.12 56.44 -1.45
N ALA A 139 -2.73 56.73 -0.31
CA ALA A 139 -4.01 57.39 -0.19
C ALA A 139 -3.92 58.53 0.83
N ALA A 140 -4.60 59.64 0.55
CA ALA A 140 -4.68 60.77 1.48
C ALA A 140 -5.72 60.54 2.57
N ASP A 141 -6.82 59.85 2.23
CA ASP A 141 -7.94 59.61 3.14
C ASP A 141 -7.97 58.14 3.60
N LEU A 142 -8.38 57.92 4.85
CA LEU A 142 -8.49 56.58 5.44
C LEU A 142 -9.49 55.71 4.66
N GLU A 143 -10.65 56.26 4.29
CA GLU A 143 -11.69 55.53 3.56
C GLU A 143 -11.20 55.03 2.19
N ALA A 144 -10.42 55.87 1.48
CA ALA A 144 -9.79 55.48 0.23
C ALA A 144 -8.75 54.37 0.45
N ALA A 145 -7.95 54.46 1.52
CA ALA A 145 -6.97 53.44 1.90
C ALA A 145 -7.62 52.11 2.27
N GLU A 146 -8.72 52.12 3.02
CA GLU A 146 -9.50 50.93 3.38
C GLU A 146 -10.10 50.25 2.15
N SER A 147 -10.64 51.03 1.21
CA SER A 147 -11.15 50.48 -0.06
C SER A 147 -10.06 49.79 -0.89
N ALA A 148 -8.86 50.39 -0.94
CA ALA A 148 -7.70 49.81 -1.62
C ALA A 148 -7.18 48.56 -0.90
N PHE A 149 -7.18 48.59 0.43
CA PHE A 149 -6.80 47.46 1.27
C PHE A 149 -7.73 46.26 1.04
N HIS A 150 -9.05 46.44 1.06
CA HIS A 150 -10.02 45.38 0.76
C HIS A 150 -9.83 44.80 -0.65
N HIS A 151 -9.52 45.65 -1.62
CA HIS A 151 -9.24 45.16 -2.96
C HIS A 151 -7.97 44.28 -3.01
N PHE A 152 -6.91 44.66 -2.29
CA PHE A 152 -5.71 43.83 -2.16
C PHE A 152 -5.97 42.57 -1.32
N GLU A 153 -6.84 42.60 -0.30
CA GLU A 153 -7.29 41.39 0.41
C GLU A 153 -7.94 40.40 -0.56
N ASP A 154 -8.86 40.86 -1.41
CA ASP A 154 -9.52 40.03 -2.43
C ASP A 154 -8.50 39.47 -3.43
N GLN A 155 -7.53 40.28 -3.86
CA GLN A 155 -6.46 39.83 -4.76
C GLN A 155 -5.57 38.78 -4.10
N ALA A 156 -5.12 39.02 -2.86
CA ALA A 156 -4.29 38.09 -2.10
C ALA A 156 -5.02 36.76 -1.86
N THR A 157 -6.32 36.81 -1.57
CA THR A 157 -7.17 35.63 -1.40
C THR A 157 -7.20 34.81 -2.70
N ARG A 158 -7.50 35.45 -3.84
CA ARG A 158 -7.54 34.77 -5.15
C ARG A 158 -6.19 34.15 -5.55
N LEU A 159 -5.09 34.83 -5.24
CA LEU A 159 -3.75 34.30 -5.50
C LEU A 159 -3.43 33.09 -4.61
N SER A 160 -3.87 33.14 -3.35
CA SER A 160 -3.70 32.04 -2.39
C SER A 160 -4.60 30.82 -2.63
N ASP A 161 -5.65 30.94 -3.45
CA ASP A 161 -6.53 29.81 -3.80
C ASP A 161 -5.75 28.65 -4.44
N GLY A 162 -4.75 28.98 -5.26
CA GLY A 162 -3.87 27.99 -5.89
C GLY A 162 -3.03 27.23 -4.86
N GLU A 163 -2.47 27.94 -3.89
CA GLU A 163 -1.68 27.35 -2.80
C GLU A 163 -2.57 26.51 -1.87
N THR A 164 -3.78 26.99 -1.56
CA THR A 164 -4.79 26.25 -0.81
C THR A 164 -5.10 24.92 -1.48
N ARG A 165 -5.39 24.96 -2.79
CA ARG A 165 -5.71 23.74 -3.55
C ARG A 165 -4.53 22.79 -3.63
N ARG A 166 -3.32 23.31 -3.77
CA ARG A 166 -2.08 22.51 -3.74
C ARG A 166 -1.93 21.78 -2.40
N ALA A 167 -2.03 22.50 -1.29
CA ALA A 167 -1.89 21.90 0.04
C ALA A 167 -2.94 20.80 0.30
N GLN A 168 -4.19 21.03 -0.13
CA GLN A 168 -5.24 20.00 -0.05
C GLN A 168 -4.93 18.76 -0.89
N LEU A 169 -4.48 18.95 -2.13
CA LEU A 169 -4.14 17.83 -3.02
C LEU A 169 -2.94 17.04 -2.49
N GLU A 170 -1.94 17.71 -1.93
CA GLU A 170 -0.77 17.07 -1.32
C GLU A 170 -1.18 16.19 -0.14
N ALA A 171 -2.02 16.71 0.77
CA ALA A 171 -2.57 15.93 1.88
C ALA A 171 -3.40 14.72 1.41
N HIS A 172 -4.22 14.89 0.37
CA HIS A 172 -4.99 13.79 -0.22
C HIS A 172 -4.10 12.72 -0.85
N ASN A 173 -3.06 13.14 -1.57
CA ASN A 173 -2.11 12.21 -2.18
C ASN A 173 -1.33 11.42 -1.12
N GLU A 174 -0.90 12.07 -0.03
CA GLU A 174 -0.23 11.38 1.07
C GLU A 174 -1.16 10.39 1.79
N HIS A 175 -2.43 10.76 1.96
CA HIS A 175 -3.44 9.85 2.49
C HIS A 175 -3.62 8.61 1.59
N LEU A 176 -3.76 8.80 0.28
CA LEU A 176 -3.88 7.71 -0.69
C LEU A 176 -2.62 6.84 -0.73
N ALA A 177 -1.42 7.44 -0.69
CA ALA A 177 -0.17 6.70 -0.64
C ALA A 177 -0.10 5.77 0.59
N ARG A 178 -0.57 6.23 1.76
CA ARG A 178 -0.67 5.40 2.97
C ARG A 178 -1.67 4.25 2.82
N LEU A 179 -2.79 4.46 2.15
CA LEU A 179 -3.77 3.40 1.87
C LEU A 179 -3.21 2.34 0.92
N ILE A 180 -2.54 2.78 -0.15
CA ILE A 180 -1.88 1.89 -1.12
C ILE A 180 -0.84 1.03 -0.40
N ALA A 181 0.07 1.64 0.36
CA ALA A 181 1.10 0.90 1.10
C ALA A 181 0.52 -0.14 2.06
N ARG A 182 -0.58 0.17 2.74
CA ARG A 182 -1.29 -0.81 3.59
C ARG A 182 -1.86 -1.98 2.79
N SER A 183 -2.49 -1.68 1.65
CA SER A 183 -3.08 -2.70 0.78
C SER A 183 -2.02 -3.62 0.17
N GLU A 184 -0.88 -3.07 -0.25
CA GLU A 184 0.25 -3.82 -0.78
C GLU A 184 0.88 -4.72 0.28
N ALA A 185 1.07 -4.20 1.50
CA ALA A 185 1.55 -4.99 2.63
C ALA A 185 0.60 -6.15 2.97
N GLN A 186 -0.71 -5.93 2.89
CA GLN A 186 -1.70 -6.99 3.09
C GLN A 186 -1.65 -8.04 1.97
N ALA A 187 -1.55 -7.60 0.71
CA ALA A 187 -1.43 -8.49 -0.44
C ALA A 187 -0.16 -9.36 -0.34
N GLU A 188 0.97 -8.78 0.07
CA GLU A 188 2.23 -9.50 0.21
C GLU A 188 2.19 -10.52 1.35
N ARG A 189 1.58 -10.17 2.49
CA ARG A 189 1.32 -11.13 3.57
C ARG A 189 0.49 -12.31 3.09
N LEU A 190 -0.60 -12.03 2.37
CA LEU A 190 -1.49 -13.07 1.86
C LEU A 190 -0.77 -13.98 0.84
N ARG A 191 0.05 -13.41 -0.05
CA ARG A 191 0.88 -14.19 -0.97
C ARG A 191 1.84 -15.11 -0.22
N GLY A 192 2.51 -14.59 0.81
CA GLY A 192 3.39 -15.38 1.67
C GLY A 192 2.66 -16.52 2.39
N ASP A 193 1.45 -16.27 2.89
CA ASP A 193 0.61 -17.29 3.51
C ASP A 193 0.20 -18.39 2.52
N LEU A 194 -0.23 -18.01 1.31
CA LEU A 194 -0.61 -18.96 0.27
C LEU A 194 0.58 -19.82 -0.17
N GLN A 195 1.76 -19.22 -0.33
CA GLN A 195 2.98 -19.96 -0.68
C GLN A 195 3.35 -20.97 0.43
N ARG A 196 3.31 -20.55 1.70
CA ARG A 196 3.55 -21.47 2.84
C ARG A 196 2.55 -22.62 2.87
N ARG A 197 1.26 -22.32 2.67
CA ARG A 197 0.20 -23.34 2.61
C ARG A 197 0.44 -24.33 1.48
N GLY A 198 0.79 -23.86 0.28
CA GLY A 198 1.11 -24.72 -0.85
C GLY A 198 2.29 -25.66 -0.58
N VAL A 199 3.36 -25.17 0.05
CA VAL A 199 4.51 -25.99 0.46
C VAL A 199 4.09 -27.04 1.50
N GLN A 200 3.31 -26.64 2.51
CA GLN A 200 2.84 -27.56 3.55
C GLN A 200 1.94 -28.66 2.98
N GLU A 201 1.01 -28.30 2.08
CA GLU A 201 0.12 -29.24 1.42
C GLU A 201 0.90 -30.25 0.57
N GLN A 202 1.89 -29.78 -0.19
CA GLN A 202 2.77 -30.67 -0.96
C GLN A 202 3.56 -31.62 -0.06
N ALA A 203 4.07 -31.14 1.08
CA ALA A 203 4.79 -31.97 2.04
C ALA A 203 3.89 -33.05 2.66
N VAL A 204 2.66 -32.70 3.06
CA VAL A 204 1.67 -33.64 3.59
C VAL A 204 1.28 -34.67 2.53
N SER A 205 0.97 -34.24 1.30
CA SER A 205 0.68 -35.13 0.18
C SER A 205 1.82 -36.11 -0.11
N THR A 206 3.05 -35.60 -0.14
CA THR A 206 4.26 -36.44 -0.31
C THR A 206 4.38 -37.48 0.80
N ARG A 207 4.20 -37.07 2.06
CA ARG A 207 4.25 -37.99 3.22
C ARG A 207 3.16 -39.04 3.16
N GLN A 208 1.93 -38.67 2.82
CA GLN A 208 0.82 -39.62 2.67
C GLN A 208 1.12 -40.65 1.59
N ASN A 209 1.64 -40.22 0.44
CA ASN A 209 2.04 -41.13 -0.63
C ASN A 209 3.17 -42.08 -0.19
N GLN A 210 4.14 -41.58 0.59
CA GLN A 210 5.20 -42.44 1.14
C GLN A 210 4.62 -43.46 2.12
N THR A 211 3.78 -43.05 3.07
CA THR A 211 3.15 -43.96 4.03
C THR A 211 2.33 -45.04 3.31
N ARG A 212 1.59 -44.70 2.24
CA ARG A 212 0.87 -45.69 1.44
C ARG A 212 1.80 -46.73 0.81
N LYS A 213 2.97 -46.32 0.32
CA LYS A 213 4.00 -47.23 -0.22
C LYS A 213 4.60 -48.12 0.88
N ASP A 214 4.89 -47.55 2.04
CA ASP A 214 5.45 -48.30 3.16
C ASP A 214 4.45 -49.36 3.67
N VAL A 215 3.17 -49.00 3.78
CA VAL A 215 2.10 -49.94 4.15
C VAL A 215 1.99 -51.07 3.15
N SER A 216 1.95 -50.78 1.84
CA SER A 216 1.86 -51.84 0.82
C SER A 216 3.09 -52.76 0.81
N GLN A 217 4.28 -52.22 1.07
CA GLN A 217 5.50 -53.01 1.22
C GLN A 217 5.45 -53.92 2.46
N LEU A 218 5.01 -53.40 3.61
CA LEU A 218 4.88 -54.19 4.84
C LEU A 218 3.80 -55.29 4.70
N GLU A 219 2.70 -55.00 4.02
CA GLU A 219 1.67 -55.99 3.70
C GLU A 219 2.23 -57.12 2.82
N ALA A 220 2.98 -56.78 1.77
CA ALA A 220 3.64 -57.77 0.92
C ALA A 220 4.63 -58.63 1.71
N GLN A 221 5.43 -58.03 2.59
CA GLN A 221 6.36 -58.75 3.47
C GLN A 221 5.63 -59.69 4.44
N ARG A 222 4.53 -59.22 5.05
CA ARG A 222 3.69 -60.04 5.94
C ARG A 222 3.14 -61.26 5.21
N VAL A 223 2.58 -61.07 4.01
CA VAL A 223 2.02 -62.18 3.21
C VAL A 223 3.11 -63.19 2.84
N ALA A 224 4.30 -62.72 2.43
CA ALA A 224 5.43 -63.61 2.14
C ALA A 224 5.86 -64.41 3.38
N ALA A 225 6.03 -63.75 4.55
CA ALA A 225 6.39 -64.42 5.79
C ALA A 225 5.35 -65.45 6.23
N GLN A 226 4.06 -65.16 6.10
CA GLN A 226 2.98 -66.11 6.37
C GLN A 226 3.04 -67.32 5.43
N ALA A 227 3.32 -67.12 4.14
CA ALA A 227 3.50 -68.22 3.20
C ALA A 227 4.71 -69.11 3.58
N HIS A 228 5.82 -68.52 4.04
CA HIS A 228 6.98 -69.26 4.55
C HIS A 228 6.67 -70.07 5.80
N LEU A 229 5.96 -69.48 6.78
CA LEU A 229 5.52 -70.18 7.98
C LEU A 229 4.64 -71.39 7.62
N ASN A 230 3.64 -71.18 6.77
CA ASN A 230 2.76 -72.27 6.32
C ASN A 230 3.54 -73.39 5.62
N LYS A 231 4.56 -73.05 4.82
CA LYS A 231 5.45 -74.03 4.20
C LYS A 231 6.25 -74.81 5.25
N ALA A 232 6.84 -74.14 6.24
CA ALA A 232 7.60 -74.78 7.31
C ALA A 232 6.73 -75.71 8.17
N HIS A 233 5.51 -75.29 8.53
CA HIS A 233 4.56 -76.14 9.26
C HIS A 233 4.20 -77.42 8.49
N ARG A 234 3.98 -77.32 7.18
CA ARG A 234 3.74 -78.50 6.33
C ARG A 234 4.94 -79.45 6.35
N GLN A 235 6.17 -78.92 6.29
CA GLN A 235 7.40 -79.73 6.38
C GLN A 235 7.53 -80.44 7.73
N ILE A 236 7.28 -79.74 8.84
CA ILE A 236 7.30 -80.34 10.19
C ILE A 236 6.26 -81.46 10.30
N HIS A 237 5.04 -81.24 9.79
CA HIS A 237 4.00 -82.26 9.82
C HIS A 237 4.39 -83.50 9.01
N GLN A 238 4.95 -83.31 7.81
CA GLN A 238 5.49 -84.39 6.99
C GLN A 238 6.58 -85.18 7.73
N LEU A 239 7.54 -84.49 8.35
CA LEU A 239 8.61 -85.14 9.12
C LEU A 239 8.07 -85.94 10.32
N ASN A 240 7.07 -85.42 11.04
CA ASN A 240 6.44 -86.15 12.16
C ASN A 240 5.72 -87.41 11.68
N LEU A 241 4.96 -87.34 10.59
CA LEU A 241 4.30 -88.52 10.02
C LEU A 241 5.34 -89.59 9.65
N THR A 242 6.41 -89.18 8.95
CA THR A 242 7.50 -90.09 8.59
C THR A 242 8.27 -90.60 9.80
N SER A 243 8.31 -89.90 10.94
CA SER A 243 9.00 -90.38 12.15
C SER A 243 8.12 -91.35 12.97
N ASN A 244 6.81 -91.13 12.99
CA ASN A 244 5.87 -91.95 13.77
C ASN A 244 5.69 -93.34 13.14
N GLU A 245 5.87 -93.46 11.82
CA GLU A 245 5.96 -94.75 11.13
C GLU A 245 7.17 -95.61 11.58
N TRP A 246 8.17 -95.01 12.22
CA TRP A 246 9.40 -95.70 12.66
C TRP A 246 9.43 -96.03 14.16
N ILE A 247 8.37 -95.69 14.91
CA ILE A 247 8.23 -96.09 16.31
C ILE A 247 7.48 -97.44 16.34
N PRO A 248 8.14 -98.56 16.64
CA PRO A 248 7.50 -99.87 16.67
C PRO A 248 6.43 -99.91 17.76
N HIS A 249 5.20 -100.26 17.38
CA HIS A 249 4.13 -100.59 18.32
C HIS A 249 4.59 -101.79 19.15
N LEU A 250 4.99 -101.56 20.41
CA LEU A 250 5.12 -102.66 21.37
C LEU A 250 3.70 -103.13 21.71
N PRO A 251 3.35 -104.41 21.46
CA PRO A 251 2.00 -104.91 21.71
C PRO A 251 1.74 -104.91 23.21
N ASN A 252 0.72 -104.17 23.65
CA ASN A 252 0.19 -104.29 24.99
C ASN A 252 -0.75 -105.51 25.02
N ARG A 253 -0.41 -106.40 25.97
CA ARG A 253 -0.97 -107.71 26.35
C ARG A 253 -2.44 -107.98 26.05
#